data_AF-K0ILP0-F1
#
_entry.id   AF-K0ILP0-F1
#
_cell.length_a   1.000
_cell.length_b   1.000
_cell.length_c   1.000
_cell.angle_alpha   90.00
_cell.angle_beta   90.00
_cell.angle_gamma   90.00
#
_symmetry.space_group_name_H-M   'P 1'
#
loop_
_entity.id
_entity.type
_entity.pdbx_description
1 polymer ?
#
loop_
_entity_poly.entity_id
_entity_poly.type
_entity_poly.pdbx_seq_one_letter_code
_entity_poly.pdbx_strand_id
1 'polypeptide(L)' 'MPKYFTPNEELVMLFLRKHVNSTAAEITRDTRLKRRGVVRRAQDGLDAKGVLRHTGDTIERYYLVHTE' A
#
# COMPACT_ATOMS: atom_id res chain seq x y z
N MET A 1 18.36 -8.80 -5.07
CA MET A 1 17.98 -9.27 -3.72
C MET A 1 16.48 -9.52 -3.70
N PRO A 2 15.98 -10.67 -3.21
CA PRO A 2 14.55 -10.86 -3.02
C PRO A 2 14.02 -9.81 -2.04
N LYS A 3 13.00 -9.06 -2.46
CA LYS A 3 12.31 -8.11 -1.56
C LYS A 3 11.42 -8.93 -0.63
N TYR A 4 11.79 -9.04 0.64
CA TYR A 4 10.92 -9.67 1.64
C TYR A 4 9.80 -8.69 2.01
N PHE A 5 8.56 -9.15 1.91
CA PHE A 5 7.37 -8.40 2.30
C PHE A 5 6.78 -8.99 3.58
N THR A 6 6.32 -8.12 4.48
CA THR A 6 5.55 -8.53 5.65
C THR A 6 4.13 -8.91 5.23
N PRO A 7 3.40 -9.71 6.03
CA PRO A 7 2.02 -10.06 5.70
C PRO A 7 1.11 -8.84 5.47
N ASN A 8 1.34 -7.74 6.19
CA ASN A 8 0.56 -6.51 6.01
C ASN A 8 0.88 -5.80 4.68
N GLU A 9 2.16 -5.77 4.29
CA GLU A 9 2.58 -5.23 3.00
C GLU A 9 2.02 -6.07 1.84
N GLU A 10 2.01 -7.41 1.98
CA GLU A 10 1.41 -8.30 0.98
C GLU A 10 -0.08 -8.07 0.81
N LEU A 11 -0.83 -7.84 1.90
CA LEU A 11 -2.25 -7.50 1.84
C LEU A 11 -2.49 -6.17 1.13
N VAL A 12 -1.68 -5.15 1.42
CA VAL A 12 -1.78 -3.85 0.75
C VAL A 12 -1.45 -3.99 -0.74
N MET A 13 -0.41 -4.74 -1.10
CA MET A 13 -0.09 -5.01 -2.51
C MET A 13 -1.20 -5.79 -3.21
N LEU A 14 -1.75 -6.83 -2.58
CA LEU A 14 -2.85 -7.63 -3.15
C LEU A 14 -4.08 -6.76 -3.42
N PHE A 15 -4.40 -5.85 -2.51
CA PHE A 15 -5.46 -4.88 -2.69
C PHE A 15 -5.16 -3.93 -3.85
N LEU A 16 -3.99 -3.30 -3.89
CA LEU A 16 -3.63 -2.32 -4.92
C LEU A 16 -3.45 -2.93 -6.32
N ARG A 17 -3.17 -4.24 -6.42
CA ARG A 17 -3.22 -4.99 -7.69
C ARG A 17 -4.64 -5.06 -8.29
N LYS A 18 -5.67 -5.05 -7.43
CA LYS A 18 -7.08 -5.09 -7.84
C LYS A 18 -7.69 -3.69 -7.95
N HIS A 19 -7.24 -2.77 -7.10
CA HIS A 19 -7.77 -1.41 -6.96
C HIS A 19 -6.63 -0.40 -7.06
N VAL A 20 -6.22 -0.09 -8.28
CA VAL A 20 -5.20 0.94 -8.53
C VAL A 20 -5.70 2.31 -8.09
N ASN A 21 -4.78 3.20 -7.68
CA ASN A 21 -5.08 4.58 -7.34
C ASN A 21 -6.07 4.74 -6.16
N SER A 22 -5.88 3.94 -5.12
CA SER A 22 -6.76 3.89 -3.95
C SER A 22 -6.25 4.72 -2.78
N THR A 23 -7.14 5.27 -1.98
CA THR A 23 -6.82 6.00 -0.75
C THR A 23 -6.50 5.07 0.41
N ALA A 24 -5.79 5.58 1.44
CA ALA A 24 -5.54 4.82 2.66
C ALA A 24 -6.82 4.34 3.36
N ALA A 25 -7.91 5.09 3.25
CA ALA A 25 -9.21 4.72 3.81
C ALA A 25 -9.81 3.51 3.09
N GLU A 26 -9.73 3.45 1.77
CA GLU A 26 -10.20 2.32 0.96
C GLU A 26 -9.39 1.06 1.24
N ILE A 27 -8.05 1.19 1.31
CA ILE A 27 -7.14 0.10 1.67
C ILE A 27 -7.49 -0.44 3.06
N THR A 28 -7.68 0.44 4.05
CA THR A 28 -8.03 0.05 5.43
C THR A 28 -9.34 -0.71 5.51
N ARG A 29 -10.35 -0.25 4.75
CA ARG A 29 -11.69 -0.85 4.74
C ARG A 29 -11.66 -2.28 4.19
N ASP A 30 -10.93 -2.51 3.10
CA ASP A 30 -10.98 -3.77 2.36
C ASP A 30 -10.01 -4.83 2.91
N THR A 31 -8.79 -4.43 3.28
CA THR A 31 -7.76 -5.33 3.81
C THR A 31 -8.08 -5.87 5.21
N ARG A 32 -9.18 -5.42 5.84
CA ARG A 32 -9.55 -5.70 7.25
C ARG A 32 -8.43 -5.39 8.24
N LEU A 33 -7.46 -4.56 7.86
CA LEU A 33 -6.43 -4.04 8.74
C LEU A 33 -7.09 -3.03 9.70
N LYS A 34 -7.68 -3.56 10.79
CA LYS A 34 -8.54 -2.81 11.74
C LYS A 34 -7.88 -1.60 12.41
N ARG A 35 -6.58 -1.40 12.22
CA ARG A 35 -5.82 -0.27 12.77
C ARG A 35 -5.22 0.54 11.63
N ARG A 36 -5.64 1.80 11.50
CA ARG A 36 -5.05 2.77 10.55
C ARG A 36 -3.51 2.82 10.64
N GLY A 37 -2.95 2.67 11.84
CA GLY A 37 -1.49 2.64 12.04
C GLY A 37 -0.77 1.45 11.40
N VAL A 38 -1.48 0.33 11.15
CA VAL A 38 -0.90 -0.85 10.48
C VAL A 38 -0.81 -0.62 8.98
N VAL A 39 -1.87 -0.05 8.38
CA VAL A 39 -1.89 0.32 6.96
C VAL A 39 -0.79 1.33 6.67
N ARG A 40 -0.67 2.38 7.50
CA ARG A 40 0.37 3.39 7.32
C ARG A 40 1.77 2.78 7.36
N ARG A 41 2.08 1.94 8.36
CA ARG A 41 3.39 1.25 8.44
C ARG A 41 3.66 0.35 7.23
N ALA A 42 2.64 -0.32 6.71
CA ALA A 42 2.78 -1.14 5.51
C ALA A 42 3.03 -0.28 4.27
N GLN A 43 2.35 0.87 4.15
CA GLN A 43 2.59 1.84 3.07
C GLN A 43 4.00 2.43 3.15
N ASP A 44 4.43 2.88 4.33
CA ASP A 44 5.78 3.40 4.58
C ASP A 44 6.85 2.36 4.22
N GLY A 45 6.63 1.10 4.58
CA GLY A 45 7.53 -0.01 4.25
C GLY A 45 7.60 -0.30 2.75
N LEU A 46 6.47 -0.25 2.04
CA LEU A 46 6.42 -0.45 0.59
C LEU A 46 7.01 0.74 -0.19
N ASP A 47 6.83 1.97 0.30
CA ASP A 47 7.44 3.18 -0.27
C ASP A 47 8.96 3.16 -0.11
N ALA A 48 9.47 2.80 1.09
CA ALA A 48 10.90 2.61 1.33
C ALA A 48 11.52 1.51 0.45
N LYS A 49 10.73 0.51 0.03
CA LYS A 49 11.14 -0.55 -0.91
C LYS A 49 11.01 -0.15 -2.38
N GLY A 50 10.55 1.07 -2.66
CA GLY A 50 10.32 1.60 -4.00
C GLY A 50 9.23 0.86 -4.78
N VAL A 51 8.28 0.23 -4.08
CA VAL A 51 7.18 -0.55 -4.69
C VAL A 51 5.88 0.25 -4.71
N LEU A 52 5.73 1.20 -3.80
CA LEU A 52 4.55 2.06 -3.69
C LEU A 52 4.90 3.49 -4.13
N ARG A 53 3.93 4.18 -4.72
CA ARG A 53 3.95 5.63 -4.92
C ARG A 53 2.61 6.22 -4.51
N HIS A 54 2.63 7.52 -4.23
CA HIS A 54 1.43 8.28 -3.90
C HIS A 54 1.41 9.63 -4.64
N THR A 55 0.21 10.19 -4.85
CA THR A 55 0.03 11.39 -5.69
C THR A 55 0.37 12.72 -4.99
N GLY A 56 0.58 12.72 -3.66
CA GLY A 56 0.91 13.94 -2.89
C GLY A 56 -0.20 15.01 -2.84
N ASP A 57 -1.40 14.69 -3.32
CA ASP A 57 -2.56 15.59 -3.28
C ASP A 57 -3.14 15.74 -1.87
N THR A 58 -4.11 16.65 -1.71
CA THR A 58 -4.94 16.77 -0.49
C THR A 58 -5.56 15.43 -0.06
N ILE A 59 -5.85 14.56 -1.03
CA ILE A 59 -6.25 13.18 -0.79
C ILE A 59 -5.19 12.28 -1.42
N GLU A 60 -4.30 11.74 -0.60
CA GLU A 60 -3.27 10.82 -1.07
C GLU A 60 -3.90 9.55 -1.65
N ARG A 61 -3.56 9.29 -2.91
CA ARG A 61 -3.89 8.03 -3.57
C ARG A 61 -2.63 7.23 -3.81
N TYR A 62 -2.69 5.93 -3.56
CA TYR A 62 -1.59 5.01 -3.60
C TYR A 62 -1.73 4.05 -4.78
N TYR A 63 -0.60 3.73 -5.41
CA TYR A 63 -0.53 2.77 -6.51
C TYR A 63 0.81 2.05 -6.49
N LEU A 64 0.82 0.81 -6.99
CA LEU A 64 2.05 0.04 -7.13
C LEU A 64 2.80 0.54 -8.36
N VAL A 65 4.11 0.76 -8.18
CA VAL A 65 5.01 0.91 -9.32
C VAL A 65 5.09 -0.45 -10.00
N HIS A 66 4.88 -0.51 -11.32
CA HIS A 66 5.14 -1.73 -12.07
C HIS A 66 6.62 -2.08 -11.88
N THR A 67 6.88 -3.09 -11.06
CA THR A 67 8.17 -3.76 -11.07
C THR A 67 8.07 -4.80 -12.17
N GLU A 68 8.64 -4.47 -13.34
CA GLU A 68 8.92 -5.42 -14.42
C GLU A 68 9.67 -6.66 -13.90
#